data_AF-A0A1V6GIT5-F1
#
_entry.id   AF-A0A1V6GIT5-F1
#
_cell.length_a   1.000
_cell.length_b   1.000
_cell.length_c   1.000
_cell.angle_alpha   90.00
_cell.angle_beta   90.00
_cell.angle_gamma   90.00
#
_symmetry.space_group_name_H-M   'P 1'
#
loop_
_entity.id
_entity.type
_entity.pdbx_description
1 polymer ?
#
loop_
_entity_poly.entity_id
_entity_poly.type
_entity_poly.pdbx_seq_one_letter_code
_entity_poly.pdbx_strand_id
1 'polypeptide(L)'
;MGGYLRELKRTKSEGFTLEQAHTLEDLERIGARAIIPLIESLHIPKARVTRVGEAGIRDGLPIQLSWVLDDVVAPEGTSVAMLDGAGTLLCIARVKREGGIWGYIERGFKPY
;
A
#
# COMPACT_ATOMS: atom_id res chain seq x y z
N MET A 1 -2.11 38.19 23.25
CA MET A 1 -3.38 37.64 22.72
C MET A 1 -3.16 36.17 22.42
N GLY A 2 -3.99 35.28 22.97
CA GLY A 2 -3.94 33.84 22.70
C GLY A 2 -5.18 33.40 21.92
N GLY A 3 -5.01 32.42 21.03
CA GLY A 3 -6.11 31.77 20.31
C GLY A 3 -6.14 30.27 20.62
N TYR A 4 -7.30 29.65 20.47
CA TYR A 4 -7.47 28.19 20.56
C TYR A 4 -8.27 27.70 19.36
N LEU A 5 -8.05 26.43 19.00
CA LEU A 5 -8.76 25.79 17.89
C LEU A 5 -10.17 25.40 18.36
N ARG A 6 -11.18 26.10 17.85
CA ARG A 6 -12.58 25.84 18.19
C ARG A 6 -13.12 24.60 17.49
N GLU A 7 -12.81 24.45 16.20
CA GLU A 7 -13.31 23.37 15.34
C GLU A 7 -12.24 22.95 14.33
N LEU A 8 -12.23 21.66 13.98
CA LEU A 8 -11.35 21.07 12.98
C LEU A 8 -12.09 19.99 12.20
N LYS A 9 -11.98 20.02 10.86
CA LYS A 9 -12.48 18.97 9.98
C LYS A 9 -11.38 18.52 9.04
N ARG A 10 -11.07 17.23 9.04
CA ARG A 10 -10.13 16.63 8.09
C ARG A 10 -10.85 16.43 6.75
N THR A 11 -10.31 17.00 5.68
CA THR A 11 -10.87 16.93 4.32
C THR A 11 -10.14 15.94 3.42
N LYS A 12 -8.95 15.49 3.82
CA LYS A 12 -8.13 14.50 3.12
C LYS A 12 -7.31 13.68 4.10
N SER A 13 -7.11 12.40 3.80
CA SER A 13 -6.17 11.51 4.50
C SER A 13 -5.57 10.56 3.47
N GLU A 14 -4.32 10.79 3.07
CA GLU A 14 -3.66 10.01 2.02
C GLU A 14 -4.50 9.93 0.73
N GLY A 15 -4.85 8.71 0.29
CA GLY A 15 -5.72 8.39 -0.85
C GLY A 15 -7.19 8.77 -0.69
N PHE A 16 -7.64 9.08 0.52
CA PHE A 16 -9.05 9.30 0.81
C PHE A 16 -9.39 10.80 0.86
N THR A 17 -10.43 11.20 0.14
CA THR A 17 -10.92 12.58 0.09
C THR A 17 -12.36 12.68 0.57
N LEU A 18 -12.82 13.91 0.86
CA LEU A 18 -14.21 14.16 1.25
C LEU A 18 -15.22 13.82 0.13
N GLU A 19 -14.82 13.85 -1.14
CA GLU A 19 -15.68 13.51 -2.29
C GLU A 19 -16.07 12.03 -2.31
N GLN A 20 -15.22 11.18 -1.75
CA GLN A 20 -15.43 9.74 -1.61
C GLN A 20 -16.08 9.38 -0.26
N ALA A 21 -16.30 10.36 0.62
CA ALA A 21 -16.81 10.11 1.95
C ALA A 21 -18.32 9.87 1.92
N HIS A 22 -18.74 8.79 2.56
CA HIS A 22 -20.14 8.45 2.77
C HIS A 22 -20.51 8.58 4.26
N THR A 23 -21.76 8.93 4.53
CA THR A 23 -22.28 8.86 5.91
C THR A 23 -22.64 7.42 6.28
N LEU A 24 -22.90 7.17 7.57
CA LEU A 24 -23.33 5.85 8.02
C LEU A 24 -24.71 5.48 7.46
N GLU A 25 -25.60 6.45 7.32
CA GLU A 25 -26.94 6.29 6.73
C GLU A 25 -26.84 5.94 5.24
N ASP A 26 -25.88 6.53 4.52
CA ASP A 26 -25.66 6.21 3.10
C ASP A 26 -25.17 4.77 2.91
N LEU A 27 -24.40 4.24 3.87
CA LEU A 27 -23.77 2.92 3.78
C LEU A 27 -24.79 1.79 3.63
N GLU A 28 -25.93 1.88 4.33
CA GLU A 28 -27.02 0.90 4.23
C GLU A 28 -27.59 0.79 2.81
N ARG A 29 -27.60 1.91 2.07
CA ARG A 29 -28.14 1.99 0.70
C ARG A 29 -27.14 1.57 -0.37
N ILE A 30 -25.87 1.97 -0.22
CA ILE A 30 -24.85 1.77 -1.27
C ILE A 30 -24.07 0.47 -1.09
N GLY A 31 -23.97 -0.05 0.14
CA GLY A 31 -23.36 -1.32 0.48
C GLY A 31 -21.92 -1.44 -0.02
N ALA A 32 -21.62 -2.53 -0.73
CA ALA A 32 -20.28 -2.82 -1.27
C ALA A 32 -19.73 -1.73 -2.21
N ARG A 33 -20.58 -0.88 -2.79
CA ARG A 33 -20.14 0.25 -3.63
C ARG A 33 -19.42 1.35 -2.83
N ALA A 34 -19.57 1.38 -1.50
CA ALA A 34 -18.79 2.25 -0.63
C ALA A 34 -17.34 1.77 -0.44
N ILE A 35 -17.04 0.52 -0.80
CA ILE A 35 -15.74 -0.09 -0.52
C ILE A 35 -14.77 0.28 -1.63
N ILE A 36 -13.74 1.06 -1.27
CA ILE A 36 -12.64 1.42 -2.16
C ILE A 36 -11.59 0.31 -2.09
N PRO A 37 -11.21 -0.30 -3.23
CA PRO A 37 -10.10 -1.24 -3.27
C PRO A 37 -8.81 -0.60 -2.73
N LEU A 38 -8.12 -1.29 -1.82
CA LEU A 38 -6.94 -0.73 -1.15
C LEU A 38 -5.91 -0.19 -2.14
N ILE A 39 -5.71 -0.87 -3.28
CA ILE A 39 -4.76 -0.47 -4.32
C ILE A 39 -5.03 0.93 -4.91
N GLU A 40 -6.29 1.35 -4.99
CA GLU A 40 -6.70 2.66 -5.51
C GLU A 40 -6.34 3.79 -4.52
N SER A 41 -6.31 3.47 -3.23
CA SER A 41 -5.96 4.43 -2.18
C SER A 41 -4.45 4.57 -1.93
N LEU A 42 -3.62 3.69 -2.50
CA LEU A 42 -2.17 3.66 -2.26
C LEU A 42 -1.43 4.63 -3.19
N HIS A 43 -0.80 5.65 -2.61
CA HIS A 43 0.06 6.62 -3.32
C HIS A 43 1.56 6.24 -3.37
N ILE A 44 1.92 5.07 -2.87
CA ILE A 44 3.30 4.59 -2.93
C ILE A 44 3.63 3.98 -4.31
N PRO A 45 4.92 3.89 -4.68
CA PRO A 45 5.34 3.19 -5.89
C PRO A 45 4.82 1.76 -5.93
N LYS A 46 4.62 1.23 -7.14
CA LYS A 46 4.06 -0.10 -7.39
C LYS A 46 5.01 -0.89 -8.28
N ALA A 47 5.20 -2.17 -8.01
CA ALA A 47 6.01 -3.06 -8.81
C ALA A 47 5.30 -4.41 -8.99
N ARG A 48 5.25 -4.94 -10.21
CA ARG A 48 4.76 -6.28 -10.48
C ARG A 48 5.84 -7.32 -10.25
N VAL A 49 5.42 -8.52 -9.88
CA VAL A 49 6.30 -9.67 -9.71
C VAL A 49 5.97 -10.80 -10.68
N THR A 50 6.98 -11.63 -10.94
CA THR A 50 6.82 -12.91 -11.63
C THR A 50 5.89 -13.84 -10.84
N ARG A 51 5.35 -14.88 -11.51
CA ARG A 51 4.54 -15.92 -10.85
C ARG A 51 5.30 -16.68 -9.76
N VAL A 52 6.61 -16.87 -9.93
CA VAL A 52 7.47 -17.48 -8.89
C VAL A 52 7.58 -16.54 -7.69
N GLY A 53 7.74 -15.23 -7.96
CA GLY A 53 7.74 -14.22 -6.92
C GLY A 53 6.43 -14.13 -6.15
N GLU A 54 5.29 -14.24 -6.84
CA GLU A 54 3.97 -14.28 -6.20
C GLU A 54 3.87 -15.41 -5.17
N ALA A 55 4.26 -16.64 -5.54
CA ALA A 55 4.26 -17.78 -4.62
C ALA A 55 5.22 -17.54 -3.44
N GLY A 56 6.46 -17.10 -3.72
CA GLY A 56 7.45 -16.85 -2.67
C GLY A 56 7.04 -15.74 -1.69
N ILE A 57 6.36 -14.69 -2.18
CA ILE A 57 5.81 -13.62 -1.33
C ILE A 57 4.68 -14.15 -0.45
N ARG A 58 3.77 -14.97 -1.00
CA ARG A 58 2.70 -15.61 -0.20
C ARG A 58 3.25 -16.50 0.91
N ASP A 59 4.39 -17.14 0.68
CA ASP A 59 5.12 -17.93 1.68
C ASP A 59 5.90 -17.07 2.69
N GLY A 60 5.90 -15.74 2.51
CA GLY A 60 6.54 -14.79 3.42
C GLY A 60 8.05 -14.63 3.23
N LEU A 61 8.60 -15.09 2.10
CA LEU A 61 10.02 -15.05 1.79
C LEU A 61 10.50 -13.62 1.43
N PRO A 62 11.81 -13.32 1.59
CA PRO A 62 12.41 -12.10 1.05
C PRO A 62 12.22 -12.01 -0.47
N ILE A 63 11.88 -10.82 -0.95
CA ILE A 63 11.60 -10.57 -2.37
C ILE A 63 12.92 -10.55 -3.11
N GLN A 64 13.12 -11.46 -4.05
CA GLN A 64 14.35 -11.53 -4.84
C GLN A 64 14.34 -10.49 -5.97
N LEU A 65 15.51 -9.98 -6.35
CA LEU A 65 15.67 -9.06 -7.48
C LEU A 65 15.12 -9.66 -8.78
N SER A 66 15.37 -10.95 -9.00
CA SER A 66 14.89 -11.70 -10.17
C SER A 66 13.38 -11.87 -10.23
N TRP A 67 12.66 -11.56 -9.15
CA TRP A 67 11.20 -11.67 -9.11
C TRP A 67 10.50 -10.40 -9.57
N VAL A 68 11.17 -9.25 -9.54
CA VAL A 68 10.55 -7.95 -9.84
C VAL A 68 10.61 -7.70 -11.35
N LEU A 69 9.45 -7.42 -11.95
CA LEU A 69 9.30 -7.23 -13.40
C LEU A 69 9.49 -5.78 -13.84
N ASP A 70 9.12 -4.84 -12.99
CA ASP A 70 9.13 -3.41 -13.30
C ASP A 70 10.40 -2.74 -12.79
N ASP A 71 10.95 -1.81 -13.56
CA ASP A 71 11.99 -0.91 -13.07
C ASP A 71 11.34 0.22 -12.26
N VAL A 72 11.46 0.12 -10.94
CA VAL A 72 10.85 1.06 -10.00
C VAL A 72 11.92 1.88 -9.31
N VAL A 73 11.87 3.19 -9.55
CA VAL A 73 12.70 4.18 -8.85
C VAL A 73 12.22 4.31 -7.41
N ALA A 74 12.78 3.48 -6.54
CA ALA A 74 12.51 3.48 -5.11
C ALA A 74 13.84 3.39 -4.33
N PRO A 75 14.24 4.47 -3.61
CA PRO A 75 15.43 4.47 -2.77
C PRO A 75 15.38 3.38 -1.69
N GLU A 76 16.55 3.04 -1.15
CA GLU A 76 16.68 2.12 0.00
C GLU A 76 15.78 2.58 1.16
N GLY A 77 15.05 1.65 1.77
CA GLY A 77 14.08 1.97 2.81
C GLY A 77 12.81 2.65 2.30
N THR A 78 12.49 2.63 1.02
CA THR A 78 11.17 3.10 0.55
C THR A 78 10.15 1.97 0.65
N SER A 79 8.87 2.31 0.91
CA SER A 79 7.77 1.34 0.84
C SER A 79 7.23 1.25 -0.59
N VAL A 80 7.06 0.03 -1.11
CA VAL A 80 6.56 -0.23 -2.46
C VAL A 80 5.47 -1.30 -2.39
N ALA A 81 4.37 -1.08 -3.09
CA ALA A 81 3.30 -2.07 -3.23
C ALA A 81 3.71 -3.13 -4.28
N MET A 82 3.77 -4.39 -3.86
CA MET A 82 4.09 -5.51 -4.74
C MET A 82 2.80 -6.10 -5.28
N LEU A 83 2.70 -6.20 -6.60
CA LEU A 83 1.51 -6.66 -7.31
C LEU A 83 1.78 -7.95 -8.06
N ASP A 84 0.75 -8.78 -8.25
CA ASP A 84 0.81 -9.88 -9.22
C ASP A 84 0.71 -9.36 -10.68
N GLY A 85 0.74 -10.28 -11.64
CA GLY A 85 0.59 -9.95 -13.07
C GLY A 85 -0.77 -9.36 -13.44
N ALA A 86 -1.80 -9.54 -12.61
CA ALA A 86 -3.14 -8.98 -12.80
C ALA A 86 -3.33 -7.62 -12.11
N GLY A 87 -2.33 -7.14 -11.35
CA GLY A 87 -2.41 -5.90 -10.60
C GLY A 87 -3.00 -6.04 -9.20
N THR A 88 -3.23 -7.27 -8.73
CA THR A 88 -3.69 -7.53 -7.36
C THR A 88 -2.57 -7.25 -6.37
N LEU A 89 -2.87 -6.52 -5.29
CA LEU A 89 -1.92 -6.26 -4.22
C LEU A 89 -1.58 -7.55 -3.46
N LEU A 90 -0.29 -7.89 -3.42
CA LEU A 90 0.23 -9.03 -2.66
C LEU A 90 0.73 -8.60 -1.27
N CYS A 91 1.55 -7.56 -1.23
CA CYS A 91 2.09 -7.02 0.02
C CYS A 91 2.60 -5.58 -0.15
N ILE A 92 2.89 -4.93 0.97
CA ILE A 92 3.80 -3.77 1.00
C ILE A 92 5.20 -4.30 1.31
N ALA A 93 6.19 -3.88 0.53
CA ALA A 93 7.59 -4.23 0.71
C ALA A 93 8.41 -3.00 1.13
N ARG A 94 9.40 -3.22 1.99
CA ARG A 94 10.45 -2.25 2.29
C ARG A 94 11.66 -2.57 1.41
N VAL A 95 12.08 -1.62 0.59
CA VAL A 95 13.26 -1.78 -0.28
C VAL A 95 14.50 -2.01 0.57
N LYS A 96 15.20 -3.11 0.29
CA LYS A 96 16.53 -3.39 0.84
C LYS A 96 17.31 -4.22 -0.17
N ARG A 97 18.23 -3.59 -0.91
CA ARG A 97 18.93 -4.23 -2.04
C ARG A 97 20.28 -4.79 -1.62
N GLU A 98 20.30 -6.04 -1.19
CA GLU A 98 21.51 -6.72 -0.69
C GLU A 98 21.50 -8.20 -1.09
N GLY A 99 22.62 -8.72 -1.60
CA GLY A 99 22.79 -10.17 -1.83
C GLY A 99 21.77 -10.82 -2.77
N GLY A 100 21.27 -10.10 -3.78
CA GLY A 100 20.24 -10.58 -4.71
C GLY A 100 18.80 -10.42 -4.20
N ILE A 101 18.61 -9.92 -2.97
CA ILE A 101 17.32 -9.51 -2.43
C ILE A 101 17.01 -8.10 -2.93
N TRP A 102 15.77 -7.87 -3.31
CA TRP A 102 15.22 -6.57 -3.67
C TRP A 102 14.63 -5.84 -2.45
N GLY A 103 13.98 -6.59 -1.57
CA GLY A 103 13.39 -6.06 -0.35
C GLY A 103 12.69 -7.13 0.49
N TYR A 104 12.07 -6.67 1.57
CA TYR A 104 11.39 -7.55 2.53
C TYR A 104 9.94 -7.12 2.67
N ILE A 105 9.07 -8.10 2.93
CA ILE A 105 7.66 -7.84 3.23
C ILE A 105 7.59 -7.02 4.51
N GLU A 106 6.89 -5.89 4.45
CA GLU A 106 6.67 -5.04 5.60
C GLU A 106 5.61 -5.68 6.50
N ARG A 107 6.03 -6.09 7.70
CA ARG A 107 5.18 -6.85 8.64
C ARG A 107 4.45 -5.95 9.65
N GLY A 108 4.30 -4.66 9.35
CA GLY A 108 3.62 -3.69 10.21
C GLY A 108 4.44 -3.29 11.44
N PHE A 109 3.75 -2.69 12.42
CA PHE A 109 4.34 -2.10 13.62
C PHE A 109 5.08 -3.16 14.46
N LYS A 110 6.38 -2.94 14.69
CA LYS A 110 7.15 -3.64 15.71
C LYS A 110 7.10 -2.80 17.00
N PRO A 111 6.43 -3.26 18.07
CA PRO A 111 6.30 -2.52 19.32
C PRO A 111 7.58 -2.60 20.16
N TYR A 112 8.73 -2.16 19.62
CA TYR A 112 10.00 -2.02 20.36
C TYR A 112 11.00 -1.18 19.58
#